data_AF-A0A928XL96-F1
#
_entry.id   AF-A0A928XL96-F1
#
_cell.length_a   1.000
_cell.length_b   1.000
_cell.length_c   1.000
_cell.angle_alpha   90.00
_cell.angle_beta   90.00
_cell.angle_gamma   90.00
#
_symmetry.space_group_name_H-M   'P 1'
#
loop_
_entity.id
_entity.type
_entity.pdbx_description
1 polymer ?
#
loop_
_entity_poly.entity_id
_entity_poly.type
_entity_poly.pdbx_seq_one_letter_code
_entity_poly.pdbx_strand_id
1 'polypeptide(L)'
;MAELSDPAVEALWKNALDHWDEEKAHIAFVDACRERGKLAEAAARYRGMAGDRDRGPEAEKRLKTILAIAIASLEVARTPEPVVKRRATALAVLVVLVAATIGLLVYVSVVR
;
A
#
# COMPACT_ATOMS: atom_id res chain seq x y z
N MET A 1 9.70 6.63 -22.78
CA MET A 1 9.37 6.95 -21.38
C MET A 1 10.21 6.04 -20.50
N ALA A 2 11.47 6.40 -20.26
CA ALA A 2 12.34 5.73 -19.29
C ALA A 2 12.28 6.56 -18.02
N GLU A 3 11.35 6.20 -17.13
CA GLU A 3 11.44 6.64 -15.74
C GLU A 3 12.78 6.14 -15.22
N LEU A 4 13.62 7.05 -14.72
CA LEU A 4 14.91 6.72 -14.13
C LEU A 4 14.68 5.64 -13.07
N SER A 5 15.12 4.42 -13.36
CA SER A 5 15.10 3.30 -12.41
C SER A 5 15.70 3.77 -11.09
N ASP A 6 14.98 3.55 -9.99
CA ASP A 6 15.48 3.97 -8.67
C ASP A 6 16.82 3.26 -8.42
N PRO A 7 17.93 4.00 -8.24
CA PRO A 7 19.26 3.39 -8.12
C PRO A 7 19.35 2.43 -6.93
N ALA A 8 18.54 2.62 -5.88
CA ALA A 8 18.48 1.69 -4.77
C ALA A 8 17.83 0.35 -5.16
N VAL A 9 16.75 0.41 -5.94
CA VAL A 9 16.06 -0.79 -6.46
C VAL A 9 16.95 -1.54 -7.45
N GLU A 10 17.69 -0.81 -8.30
CA GLU A 10 18.61 -1.42 -9.25
C GLU A 10 19.81 -2.09 -8.56
N ALA A 11 20.36 -1.47 -7.50
CA ALA A 11 21.40 -2.08 -6.69
C ALA A 11 20.94 -3.37 -6.01
N LEU A 12 19.71 -3.38 -5.46
CA LEU A 12 19.13 -4.59 -4.85
C LEU A 12 18.82 -5.67 -5.88
N TRP A 13 18.40 -5.28 -7.09
CA TRP A 13 18.23 -6.22 -8.19
C TRP A 13 19.54 -6.87 -8.59
N LYS A 14 20.60 -6.06 -8.75
CA LYS A 14 21.94 -6.57 -9.02
C LYS A 14 22.40 -7.54 -7.92
N ASN A 15 22.19 -7.19 -6.66
CA ASN A 15 22.51 -8.08 -5.54
C ASN A 15 21.73 -9.41 -5.62
N ALA A 16 20.45 -9.39 -6.01
CA ALA A 16 19.68 -10.61 -6.22
C ALA A 16 20.17 -11.44 -7.42
N LEU A 17 20.76 -10.82 -8.44
CA LEU A 17 21.39 -11.53 -9.56
C LEU A 17 22.72 -12.18 -9.20
N ASP A 18 23.52 -11.47 -8.38
CA ASP A 18 24.82 -11.93 -7.90
C ASP A 18 24.66 -13.05 -6.86
N HIS A 19 23.57 -13.00 -6.08
CA HIS A 19 23.25 -13.94 -5.00
C HIS A 19 21.91 -14.65 -5.23
N TRP A 20 21.75 -15.29 -6.40
CA TRP A 20 20.48 -15.89 -6.84
C TRP A 20 19.95 -17.02 -5.94
N ASP A 21 20.84 -17.77 -5.28
CA ASP A 21 20.42 -18.85 -4.38
C ASP A 21 20.09 -18.32 -2.97
N GLU A 22 20.32 -17.03 -2.72
CA GLU A 22 20.06 -16.40 -1.43
C GLU A 22 18.66 -15.77 -1.39
N GLU A 23 17.74 -16.45 -0.73
CA GLU A 23 16.37 -15.95 -0.52
C GLU A 23 16.31 -14.53 0.08
N LYS A 24 17.27 -14.18 0.94
CA LYS A 24 17.34 -12.84 1.54
C LYS A 24 17.57 -11.74 0.50
N ALA A 25 18.36 -11.99 -0.53
CA ALA A 25 18.62 -11.01 -1.59
C ALA A 25 17.33 -10.72 -2.39
N HIS A 26 16.56 -11.77 -2.68
CA HIS A 26 15.27 -11.64 -3.35
C HIS A 26 14.22 -10.92 -2.51
N ILE A 27 14.13 -11.25 -1.22
CA ILE A 27 13.21 -10.59 -0.28
C ILE A 27 13.51 -9.10 -0.21
N ALA A 28 14.78 -8.73 -0.02
CA ALA A 28 15.18 -7.33 0.06
C ALA A 28 14.80 -6.52 -1.20
N PHE A 29 14.99 -7.10 -2.38
CA PHE A 29 14.56 -6.47 -3.64
C PHE A 29 13.03 -6.33 -3.75
N VAL A 30 12.28 -7.39 -3.42
CA VAL A 30 10.80 -7.37 -3.52
C VAL A 30 10.20 -6.40 -2.51
N ASP A 31 10.72 -6.36 -1.28
CA ASP A 31 10.27 -5.43 -0.24
C ASP A 31 10.57 -3.98 -0.62
N ALA A 32 11.76 -3.68 -1.14
CA ALA A 32 12.08 -2.35 -1.63
C ALA A 32 11.13 -1.91 -2.77
N CYS A 33 10.80 -2.82 -3.69
CA CYS A 33 9.80 -2.59 -4.73
C CYS A 33 8.40 -2.37 -4.14
N ARG A 34 8.01 -3.13 -3.12
CA ARG A 34 6.72 -3.00 -2.44
C ARG A 34 6.56 -1.62 -1.80
N GLU A 35 7.53 -1.20 -0.99
CA GLU A 35 7.56 0.12 -0.37
C GLU A 35 7.53 1.24 -1.43
N ARG A 36 8.22 0.99 -2.55
CA ARG A 36 8.25 1.75 -3.81
C ARG A 36 6.91 1.95 -4.53
N GLY A 37 5.93 1.07 -4.29
CA GLY A 37 4.79 0.89 -5.21
C GLY A 37 5.19 0.33 -6.59
N LYS A 38 6.39 -0.26 -6.71
CA LYS A 38 7.02 -0.75 -7.94
C LYS A 38 6.96 -2.28 -8.10
N LEU A 39 5.95 -2.94 -7.52
CA LEU A 39 5.78 -4.40 -7.63
C LEU A 39 5.63 -4.90 -9.08
N ALA A 40 5.08 -4.08 -9.97
CA ALA A 40 5.00 -4.40 -11.40
C ALA A 40 6.40 -4.52 -12.04
N GLU A 41 7.34 -3.69 -11.61
CA GLU A 41 8.73 -3.70 -12.06
C GLU A 41 9.45 -4.98 -11.58
N ALA A 42 9.24 -5.36 -10.31
CA ALA A 42 9.73 -6.63 -9.77
C ALA A 42 9.19 -7.82 -10.57
N ALA A 43 7.88 -7.84 -10.86
CA ALA A 43 7.27 -8.91 -11.65
C ALA A 43 7.84 -8.96 -13.08
N ALA A 44 8.07 -7.82 -13.72
CA ALA A 44 8.65 -7.78 -15.07
C ALA A 44 10.05 -8.42 -15.11
N ARG A 45 10.90 -8.10 -14.12
CA ARG A 45 12.26 -8.67 -14.03
C ARG A 45 12.24 -10.19 -13.84
N TYR A 46 11.42 -10.71 -12.92
CA TYR A 46 11.33 -12.16 -12.72
C TYR A 46 10.65 -12.88 -13.89
N ARG A 47 9.68 -12.27 -14.58
CA ARG A 47 9.12 -12.86 -15.82
C ARG A 47 10.18 -13.02 -16.91
N GLY A 48 11.12 -12.08 -17.00
CA GLY A 48 12.27 -12.20 -17.90
C GLY A 48 13.17 -13.41 -17.62
N MET A 49 13.16 -13.92 -16.38
CA MET A 49 13.98 -15.05 -15.94
C MET A 49 13.22 -16.37 -15.89
N ALA A 50 11.88 -16.37 -15.97
CA ALA A 50 11.06 -17.58 -15.84
C ALA A 50 11.32 -18.63 -16.94
N GLY A 51 11.84 -18.23 -18.10
CA GLY A 51 12.22 -19.13 -19.19
C GLY A 51 13.64 -19.70 -19.09
N ASP A 52 14.42 -19.29 -18.08
CA ASP A 52 15.78 -19.78 -17.87
C ASP A 52 15.77 -21.18 -17.24
N ARG A 53 16.68 -22.08 -17.66
CA ARG A 53 16.70 -23.47 -17.20
C ARG A 53 17.06 -23.59 -15.72
N ASP A 54 17.96 -22.74 -15.24
CA ASP A 54 18.52 -22.83 -13.88
C ASP A 54 17.77 -21.86 -12.94
N ARG A 55 17.45 -20.67 -13.43
CA ARG A 55 16.81 -19.60 -12.65
C ARG A 55 15.29 -19.59 -12.75
N GLY A 56 14.71 -20.26 -13.75
CA GLY A 56 13.28 -20.26 -14.03
C GLY A 56 12.40 -20.71 -12.87
N PRO A 57 12.67 -21.87 -12.24
CA PRO A 57 11.84 -22.36 -11.12
C PRO A 57 11.78 -21.39 -9.95
N GLU A 58 12.91 -20.77 -9.61
CA GLU A 58 12.99 -19.79 -8.52
C GLU A 58 12.30 -18.48 -8.93
N ALA A 59 12.48 -18.02 -10.16
CA ALA A 59 11.79 -16.85 -10.68
C ALA A 59 10.25 -17.02 -10.65
N GLU A 60 9.73 -18.19 -11.01
CA GLU A 60 8.31 -18.52 -10.90
C GLU A 60 7.80 -18.48 -9.46
N LYS A 61 8.59 -19.01 -8.51
CA LYS A 61 8.27 -18.93 -7.07
C LYS A 61 8.16 -17.46 -6.64
N ARG A 62 9.11 -16.61 -7.05
CA ARG A 62 9.08 -15.17 -6.72
C ARG A 62 7.89 -14.45 -7.38
N LEU A 63 7.51 -14.81 -8.60
CA LEU A 63 6.30 -14.28 -9.24
C LEU A 63 5.02 -14.60 -8.45
N LYS A 64 4.89 -15.82 -7.91
CA LYS A 64 3.76 -16.19 -7.05
C LYS A 64 3.73 -15.37 -5.77
N THR A 65 4.89 -15.14 -5.15
CA THR A 65 5.00 -14.27 -3.96
C THR A 65 4.58 -12.84 -4.27
N ILE A 66 5.06 -12.27 -5.39
CA ILE A 66 4.69 -10.90 -5.80
C ILE A 66 3.18 -10.79 -6.04
N LEU A 67 2.58 -11.80 -6.67
CA LEU A 67 1.13 -11.86 -6.87
C LEU A 67 0.37 -11.88 -5.53
N ALA A 68 0.81 -12.70 -4.57
CA ALA A 68 0.19 -12.76 -3.25
C ALA A 68 0.25 -11.41 -2.52
N ILE A 69 1.40 -10.71 -2.59
CA ILE A 69 1.56 -9.36 -2.02
C ILE A 69 0.61 -8.36 -2.70
N ALA A 70 0.50 -8.42 -4.03
CA ALA A 70 -0.39 -7.53 -4.78
C ALA A 70 -1.87 -7.75 -4.40
N ILE A 71 -2.32 -9.01 -4.29
CA ILE A 71 -3.68 -9.35 -3.87
C ILE A 71 -3.94 -8.85 -2.45
N ALA A 72 -3.04 -9.12 -1.50
CA ALA A 72 -3.16 -8.63 -0.13
C ALA A 72 -3.27 -7.10 -0.07
N SER A 73 -2.54 -6.40 -0.94
CA SER A 73 -2.59 -4.93 -1.01
C SER A 73 -3.95 -4.42 -1.53
N LEU A 74 -4.58 -5.13 -2.46
CA LEU A 74 -5.94 -4.83 -2.93
C LEU A 74 -6.99 -5.09 -1.86
N GLU A 75 -6.85 -6.15 -1.07
CA GLU A 75 -7.76 -6.46 0.03
C GLU A 75 -7.73 -5.38 1.12
N VAL A 76 -6.53 -4.92 1.49
CA VAL A 76 -6.36 -3.79 2.42
C VAL A 76 -7.05 -2.54 1.87
N ALA A 77 -6.85 -2.22 0.58
CA ALA A 77 -7.49 -1.07 -0.05
C ALA A 77 -9.04 -1.16 -0.12
N ARG A 78 -9.62 -2.37 -0.08
CA ARG A 78 -11.08 -2.55 -0.08
C ARG A 78 -11.73 -2.30 1.28
N THR A 79 -10.97 -2.30 2.38
CA THR A 79 -11.57 -2.09 3.71
C THR A 79 -12.07 -0.64 3.84
N PRO A 80 -13.39 -0.40 3.99
CA PRO A 80 -13.92 0.95 4.14
C PRO A 80 -13.39 1.59 5.44
N GLU A 81 -13.15 2.90 5.41
CA GLU A 81 -12.60 3.65 6.55
C GLU A 81 -13.29 3.30 7.89
N PRO A 82 -12.55 3.30 9.01
CA PRO A 82 -13.09 2.89 10.30
C PRO A 82 -14.29 3.77 10.68
N VAL A 83 -15.44 3.11 10.84
CA VAL A 83 -16.76 3.67 11.19
C VAL A 83 -16.74 4.58 12.42
N VAL A 84 -15.71 4.46 13.25
CA VAL A 84 -15.49 5.22 14.48
C VAL A 84 -15.35 6.72 14.22
N LYS A 85 -14.61 7.13 13.18
CA LYS A 85 -14.47 8.56 12.83
C LYS A 85 -15.81 9.17 12.46
N ARG A 86 -16.60 8.46 11.66
CA ARG A 86 -17.92 8.90 11.18
C ARG A 86 -18.93 9.10 12.33
N ARG A 87 -18.90 8.24 13.36
CA ARG A 87 -19.77 8.37 14.54
C ARG A 87 -19.36 9.56 15.42
N ALA A 88 -18.07 9.78 15.61
CA ALA A 88 -17.56 10.92 16.40
C ALA A 88 -17.93 12.26 15.73
N THR A 89 -17.75 12.37 14.40
CA THR A 89 -18.13 13.58 13.66
C THR A 89 -19.64 13.80 13.69
N ALA A 90 -20.45 12.76 13.54
CA ALA A 90 -21.92 12.87 13.63
C ALA A 90 -22.39 13.35 15.01
N LEU A 91 -21.78 12.83 16.09
CA LEU A 91 -22.09 13.26 17.46
C LEU A 91 -21.70 14.72 17.70
N ALA A 92 -20.53 15.15 17.20
CA ALA A 92 -20.07 16.53 17.31
C ALA A 92 -21.02 17.51 16.59
N VAL A 93 -21.48 17.16 15.38
CA VAL A 93 -22.47 17.96 14.65
C VAL A 93 -23.78 18.07 15.41
N LEU A 94 -24.26 16.96 16.00
CA LEU A 94 -25.48 16.96 16.82
C LEU A 94 -25.37 17.91 18.02
N VAL A 95 -24.24 17.86 18.75
CA VAL A 95 -24.01 18.71 19.93
C VAL A 95 -24.00 20.19 19.54
N VAL A 96 -23.36 20.56 18.43
CA VAL A 96 -23.34 21.94 17.93
C VAL A 96 -24.75 22.42 17.58
N LEU A 97 -25.56 21.60 16.90
CA LEU A 97 -26.94 21.95 16.56
C LEU A 97 -27.80 22.15 17.81
N VAL A 98 -27.68 21.26 18.80
CA VAL A 98 -28.39 21.40 20.08
C VAL A 98 -27.97 22.68 20.81
N ALA A 99 -26.67 22.94 20.92
CA ALA A 99 -26.17 24.16 21.55
C ALA A 99 -26.65 25.44 20.82
N ALA A 100 -26.68 25.43 19.49
CA ALA A 100 -27.20 26.54 18.69
C ALA A 100 -28.70 26.77 18.93
N THR A 101 -29.51 25.70 18.99
CA THR A 101 -30.94 25.83 19.30
C THR A 101 -31.19 26.36 20.70
N ILE A 102 -30.44 25.89 21.70
CA ILE A 102 -30.53 26.39 23.09
C ILE A 102 -30.13 27.87 23.14
N GLY A 103 -29.03 28.25 22.49
CA GLY A 103 -28.57 29.64 22.40
C GLY A 103 -29.61 30.56 21.76
N LEU A 104 -30.26 30.11 20.67
CA LEU A 104 -31.32 30.86 20.00
C LEU A 104 -32.53 31.06 20.91
N LEU A 105 -32.97 30.03 21.63
CA LEU A 105 -34.10 30.10 22.56
C LEU A 105 -33.82 31.07 23.72
N VAL A 106 -32.60 31.03 24.27
CA VAL A 106 -32.17 31.98 25.31
C VAL A 106 -32.14 33.40 24.77
N TYR A 107 -31.58 33.62 23.58
CA TYR A 107 -31.52 34.94 22.95
C TYR A 107 -32.92 35.55 22.75
N VAL A 108 -33.86 34.77 22.22
CA VAL A 108 -35.26 35.20 22.01
C VAL A 108 -35.95 35.53 23.34
N SER A 109 -35.65 34.78 24.41
CA SER A 109 -36.24 35.01 25.73
C SER A 109 -35.70 36.25 26.43
N VAL A 110 -34.48 36.68 26.13
CA VAL A 110 -33.83 37.87 26.71
C VAL A 110 -34.20 39.15 25.95
N VAL A 111 -34.42 39.06 24.64
CA VAL A 111 -34.73 40.21 23.77
C VAL A 111 -36.22 40.60 23.79
N ARG A 112 -37.10 39.70 24.25
CA ARG A 112 -38.55 39.92 24.35
C ARG A 112 -38.95 40.58 25.66
#